data_AF-A0A087DC59-F1
#
_entry.id   AF-A0A087DC59-F1
#
_cell.length_a   1.000
_cell.length_b   1.000
_cell.length_c   1.000
_cell.angle_alpha   90.00
_cell.angle_beta   90.00
_cell.angle_gamma   90.00
#
_symmetry.space_group_name_H-M   'P 1'
#
loop_
_entity.id
_entity.type
_entity.pdbx_description
1 polymer ?
#
loop_
_entity_poly.entity_id
_entity_poly.type
_entity_poly.pdbx_seq_one_letter_code
_entity_poly.pdbx_strand_id
1 'polypeptide(L)'
;MYTEDTGASVVHSGDYDLIDVDQDTIFANGVHFHTTMVEGTLQAKLITGERLIINNGTVRCSGTIRVTSISGCGTLEVKGNLICDSIELIGSLYSEGNIRCSGDLTVTGKLSNIHRINADSVHLNGVVQGNSIYGRTLLMQPLCSTMYSRFGMTNYQERSNVSNIHAQEVDAHKLTCQTLHADTAALRDGSAVQNVICSTTLGLDRTSNVLLLAGNCQRIHLRTA
;
A
#
# COMPACT_ATOMS: atom_id res chain seq x y z
N MET A 1 42.64 3.53 17.50
CA MET A 1 41.75 2.42 17.12
C MET A 1 40.34 2.98 17.10
N TYR A 2 39.72 3.07 15.92
CA TYR A 2 38.36 3.57 15.78
C TYR A 2 37.41 2.40 16.07
N THR A 3 36.65 2.50 17.16
CA THR A 3 35.48 1.65 17.42
C THR A 3 34.25 2.40 16.90
N GLU A 4 33.71 1.95 15.77
CA GLU A 4 32.36 2.32 15.33
C GLU A 4 31.35 1.70 16.29
N ASP A 5 30.86 2.52 17.21
CA ASP A 5 29.72 2.22 18.06
C ASP A 5 28.45 2.32 17.19
N THR A 6 28.00 1.19 16.64
CA THR A 6 26.66 1.12 16.04
C THR A 6 25.70 0.72 17.15
N GLY A 7 25.21 1.73 17.89
CA GLY A 7 24.35 1.62 19.07
C GLY A 7 22.94 1.05 18.83
N ALA A 8 22.82 0.01 18.00
CA ALA A 8 21.58 -0.71 17.77
C ALA A 8 21.47 -1.93 18.70
N SER A 9 20.33 -2.09 19.36
CA SER A 9 20.01 -3.29 20.14
C SER A 9 19.81 -4.48 19.21
N VAL A 10 20.20 -5.68 19.62
CA VAL A 10 20.01 -6.90 18.80
C VAL A 10 19.07 -7.85 19.51
N VAL A 11 18.01 -8.27 18.83
CA VAL A 11 17.13 -9.36 19.27
C VAL A 11 17.61 -10.66 18.62
N HIS A 12 17.99 -11.62 19.44
CA HIS A 12 18.49 -12.92 19.00
C HIS A 12 17.35 -13.85 18.58
N SER A 13 17.67 -14.91 17.84
CA SER A 13 16.71 -15.93 17.41
C SER A 13 15.95 -16.53 18.61
N GLY A 14 14.65 -16.71 18.46
CA GLY A 14 13.78 -17.24 19.51
C GLY A 14 12.31 -16.93 19.23
N ASP A 15 11.44 -17.53 20.03
CA ASP A 15 10.01 -17.29 20.04
C ASP A 15 9.67 -16.32 21.18
N TYR A 16 9.02 -15.21 20.84
CA TYR A 16 8.69 -14.14 21.76
C TYR A 16 7.18 -13.91 21.77
N ASP A 17 6.63 -13.58 22.93
CA ASP A 17 5.23 -13.16 23.00
C ASP A 17 5.11 -11.69 22.56
N LEU A 18 5.83 -10.79 23.24
CA LEU A 18 5.88 -9.37 22.92
C LEU A 18 7.33 -8.90 22.77
N ILE A 19 7.58 -8.07 21.74
CA ILE A 19 8.83 -7.33 21.58
C ILE A 19 8.50 -5.85 21.37
N ASP A 20 9.01 -4.99 22.25
CA ASP A 20 8.92 -3.53 22.11
C ASP A 20 10.22 -2.99 21.54
N VAL A 21 10.12 -2.21 20.46
CA VAL A 21 11.24 -1.61 19.73
C VAL A 21 11.13 -0.09 19.85
N ASP A 22 11.74 0.46 20.90
CA ASP A 22 11.70 1.90 21.18
C ASP A 22 12.90 2.67 20.58
N GLN A 23 13.95 1.93 20.23
CA GLN A 23 15.20 2.45 19.68
C GLN A 23 15.63 1.63 18.46
N ASP A 24 16.72 2.04 17.82
CA ASP A 24 17.30 1.31 16.71
C ASP A 24 17.61 -0.14 17.12
N THR A 25 16.93 -1.09 16.49
CA THR A 25 16.97 -2.51 16.86
C THR A 25 17.10 -3.38 15.61
N ILE A 26 17.93 -4.41 15.69
CA ILE A 26 18.16 -5.38 14.64
C ILE A 26 17.59 -6.73 15.08
N PHE A 27 16.68 -7.31 14.30
CA PHE A 27 16.27 -8.70 14.49
C PHE A 27 17.23 -9.64 13.78
N ALA A 28 17.80 -10.58 14.53
CA ALA A 28 18.53 -11.70 13.97
C ALA A 28 17.58 -12.61 13.16
N ASN A 29 18.16 -13.46 12.30
CA ASN A 29 17.36 -14.48 11.61
C ASN A 29 16.80 -15.47 12.64
N GLY A 30 15.53 -15.87 12.47
CA GLY A 30 14.86 -16.83 13.37
C GLY A 30 14.20 -16.19 14.59
N VAL A 31 14.02 -14.86 14.60
CA VAL A 31 13.08 -14.21 15.52
C VAL A 31 11.66 -14.49 15.04
N HIS A 32 10.85 -15.05 15.93
CA HIS A 32 9.42 -15.23 15.78
C HIS A 32 8.71 -14.53 16.93
N PHE A 33 7.62 -13.82 16.66
CA PHE A 33 6.87 -13.10 17.69
C PHE A 33 5.36 -13.28 17.55
N HIS A 34 4.64 -13.30 18.67
CA HIS A 34 3.20 -13.11 18.65
C HIS A 34 2.88 -11.64 18.31
N THR A 35 3.46 -10.68 19.03
CA THR A 35 3.33 -9.24 18.76
C THR A 35 4.68 -8.52 18.79
N THR A 36 4.90 -7.59 17.88
CA THR A 36 6.00 -6.62 17.95
C THR A 36 5.44 -5.21 17.77
N MET A 37 5.83 -4.30 18.66
CA MET A 37 5.50 -2.88 18.60
C MET A 37 6.75 -2.07 18.28
N VAL A 38 6.65 -1.18 17.28
CA VAL A 38 7.81 -0.42 16.77
C VAL A 38 7.56 1.08 16.89
N GLU A 39 8.22 1.70 17.85
CA GLU A 39 8.25 3.17 18.03
C GLU A 39 9.56 3.79 17.50
N GLY A 40 10.66 3.03 17.56
CA GLY A 40 11.97 3.40 17.00
C GLY A 40 12.18 2.86 15.58
N THR A 41 13.39 2.37 15.30
CA THR A 41 13.73 1.73 14.01
C THR A 41 13.93 0.24 14.18
N LEU A 42 13.18 -0.58 13.45
CA LEU A 42 13.41 -2.01 13.34
C LEU A 42 14.10 -2.34 12.01
N GLN A 43 15.25 -3.00 12.06
CA GLN A 43 15.94 -3.53 10.88
C GLN A 43 16.00 -5.05 10.92
N ALA A 44 15.66 -5.69 9.81
CA ALA A 44 15.69 -7.15 9.73
C ALA A 44 15.93 -7.64 8.30
N LYS A 45 16.43 -8.87 8.16
CA LYS A 45 16.41 -9.59 6.88
C LYS A 45 15.12 -10.38 6.68
N LEU A 46 14.58 -10.93 7.76
CA LEU A 46 13.33 -11.66 7.78
C LEU A 46 12.55 -11.21 9.01
N ILE A 47 11.27 -10.88 8.82
CA ILE A 47 10.35 -10.58 9.93
C ILE A 47 9.26 -11.65 9.87
N THR A 48 9.14 -12.47 10.91
CA THR A 48 8.12 -13.50 10.99
C THR A 48 7.40 -13.40 12.33
N GLY A 49 6.08 -13.47 12.32
CA GLY A 49 5.27 -13.39 13.54
C GLY A 49 3.79 -13.32 13.25
N GLU A 50 2.97 -12.90 14.21
CA GLU A 50 1.53 -12.71 13.99
C GLU A 50 1.21 -11.23 13.77
N ARG A 51 1.54 -10.35 14.72
CA ARG A 51 1.12 -8.94 14.70
C ARG A 51 2.31 -7.99 14.69
N LEU A 52 2.46 -7.22 13.61
CA LEU A 52 3.44 -6.13 13.52
C LEU A 52 2.71 -4.79 13.67
N ILE A 53 2.97 -4.09 14.77
CA ILE A 53 2.39 -2.79 15.07
C ILE A 53 3.47 -1.72 14.92
N ILE A 54 3.22 -0.73 14.05
CA ILE A 54 4.13 0.41 13.87
C ILE A 54 3.47 1.61 14.55
N ASN A 55 4.14 2.24 15.51
CA ASN A 55 3.62 3.39 16.25
C ASN A 55 4.61 4.56 16.17
N ASN A 56 4.51 5.34 15.10
CA ASN A 56 5.45 6.38 14.69
C ASN A 56 6.88 5.90 14.40
N GLY A 57 7.10 4.58 14.37
CA GLY A 57 8.39 3.98 14.06
C GLY A 57 8.64 3.75 12.57
N THR A 58 9.81 3.17 12.29
CA THR A 58 10.24 2.77 10.95
C THR A 58 10.67 1.32 10.94
N VAL A 59 10.06 0.52 10.07
CA VAL A 59 10.44 -0.89 9.84
C VAL A 59 11.14 -1.01 8.50
N ARG A 60 12.37 -1.53 8.50
CA ARG A 60 13.19 -1.79 7.33
C ARG A 60 13.48 -3.28 7.21
N CYS A 61 12.84 -3.93 6.26
CA CYS A 61 13.10 -5.33 5.95
C CYS A 61 13.85 -5.45 4.61
N SER A 62 15.07 -5.98 4.65
CA SER A 62 15.86 -6.23 3.43
C SER A 62 15.44 -7.50 2.68
N GLY A 63 14.63 -8.36 3.31
CA GLY A 63 14.10 -9.58 2.72
C GLY A 63 12.59 -9.65 2.86
N THR A 64 12.06 -10.77 3.36
CA THR A 64 10.62 -11.02 3.39
C THR A 64 10.03 -10.72 4.76
N ILE A 65 8.84 -10.13 4.77
CA ILE A 65 7.97 -10.07 5.94
C ILE A 65 6.87 -11.10 5.76
N ARG A 66 6.68 -11.96 6.75
CA ARG A 66 5.57 -12.91 6.84
C ARG A 66 4.90 -12.76 8.21
N VAL A 67 3.84 -11.99 8.27
CA VAL A 67 3.05 -11.78 9.50
C VAL A 67 1.57 -11.95 9.20
N THR A 68 0.75 -12.22 10.20
CA THR A 68 -0.71 -12.27 10.00
C THR A 68 -1.28 -10.89 9.71
N SER A 69 -0.92 -9.89 10.51
CA SER A 69 -1.45 -8.53 10.36
C SER A 69 -0.40 -7.45 10.57
N ILE A 70 -0.53 -6.36 9.81
CA ILE A 70 0.29 -5.15 9.97
C ILE A 70 -0.66 -4.00 10.27
N SER A 71 -0.39 -3.24 11.32
CA SER A 71 -1.24 -2.11 11.71
C SER A 71 -0.46 -0.93 12.28
N GLY A 72 -1.04 0.26 12.20
CA GLY A 72 -0.61 1.44 12.97
C GLY A 72 -0.19 2.61 12.10
N CYS A 73 0.70 3.46 12.62
CA CYS A 73 1.19 4.65 11.94
C CYS A 73 2.72 4.66 11.83
N GLY A 74 3.26 4.97 10.65
CA GLY A 74 4.71 5.06 10.46
C GLY A 74 5.17 4.70 9.06
N THR A 75 6.40 4.20 8.96
CA THR A 75 7.04 3.86 7.69
C THR A 75 7.40 2.37 7.64
N LEU A 76 6.98 1.70 6.56
CA LEU A 76 7.31 0.31 6.29
C LEU A 76 8.04 0.21 4.95
N GLU A 77 9.32 -0.16 4.99
CA GLU A 77 10.20 -0.34 3.84
C GLU A 77 10.56 -1.81 3.70
N VAL A 78 10.19 -2.44 2.58
CA VAL A 78 10.38 -3.87 2.33
C VAL A 78 11.07 -4.06 0.97
N LYS A 79 12.30 -4.57 0.97
CA LYS A 79 13.00 -4.88 -0.28
C LYS A 79 12.56 -6.20 -0.90
N GLY A 80 12.20 -7.18 -0.08
CA GLY A 80 11.65 -8.46 -0.55
C GLY A 80 10.13 -8.44 -0.58
N ASN A 81 9.53 -9.61 -0.33
CA ASN A 81 8.07 -9.76 -0.39
C ASN A 81 7.42 -9.39 0.95
N LEU A 82 6.21 -8.85 0.87
CA LEU A 82 5.34 -8.61 2.01
C LEU A 82 4.18 -9.60 1.94
N ILE A 83 4.07 -10.49 2.92
CA ILE A 83 3.04 -11.54 2.97
C ILE A 83 2.27 -11.41 4.28
N CYS A 84 0.97 -11.15 4.18
CA CYS A 84 0.09 -11.03 5.33
C CYS A 84 -1.37 -11.31 4.99
N ASP A 85 -2.22 -11.35 6.02
CA ASP A 85 -3.66 -11.48 5.87
C ASP A 85 -4.38 -10.13 5.86
N SER A 86 -3.87 -9.15 6.61
CA SER A 86 -4.38 -7.78 6.59
C SER A 86 -3.30 -6.71 6.77
N ILE A 87 -3.53 -5.54 6.17
CA ILE A 87 -2.72 -4.34 6.36
C ILE A 87 -3.65 -3.16 6.65
N GLU A 88 -3.39 -2.44 7.73
CA GLU A 88 -4.01 -1.14 8.05
C GLU A 88 -2.92 -0.15 8.47
N LEU A 89 -2.36 0.58 7.49
CA LEU A 89 -1.24 1.47 7.74
C LEU A 89 -1.59 2.93 7.46
N ILE A 90 -1.27 3.80 8.41
CA ILE A 90 -1.28 5.25 8.23
C ILE A 90 0.17 5.72 8.05
N GLY A 91 0.54 6.20 6.87
CA GLY A 91 1.89 6.66 6.58
C GLY A 91 2.41 6.15 5.25
N SER A 92 3.63 5.62 5.23
CA SER A 92 4.31 5.23 3.98
C SER A 92 4.60 3.74 3.93
N LEU A 93 4.14 3.07 2.88
CA LEU A 93 4.48 1.70 2.54
C LEU A 93 5.28 1.68 1.23
N TYR A 94 6.55 1.29 1.33
CA TYR A 94 7.44 1.07 0.20
C TYR A 94 7.79 -0.40 0.10
N SER A 95 7.47 -1.01 -1.04
CA SER A 95 7.81 -2.42 -1.31
C SER A 95 8.48 -2.56 -2.67
N GLU A 96 9.72 -3.05 -2.68
CA GLU A 96 10.40 -3.43 -3.92
C GLU A 96 9.95 -4.81 -4.41
N GLY A 97 9.55 -5.74 -3.54
CA GLY A 97 9.02 -7.05 -3.94
C GLY A 97 7.49 -7.07 -4.08
N ASN A 98 6.91 -8.27 -4.12
CA ASN A 98 5.45 -8.43 -4.23
C ASN A 98 4.78 -8.23 -2.87
N ILE A 99 3.62 -7.56 -2.88
CA ILE A 99 2.72 -7.49 -1.73
C ILE A 99 1.60 -8.53 -1.96
N ARG A 100 1.48 -9.48 -1.04
CA ARG A 100 0.40 -10.47 -1.01
C ARG A 100 -0.34 -10.34 0.33
N CYS A 101 -1.48 -9.67 0.28
CA CYS A 101 -2.46 -9.63 1.34
C CYS A 101 -3.55 -10.68 1.02
N SER A 102 -3.92 -11.55 1.96
CA SER A 102 -5.01 -12.53 1.69
C SER A 102 -6.40 -11.91 1.86
N GLY A 103 -6.53 -10.86 2.67
CA GLY A 103 -7.74 -10.07 2.88
C GLY A 103 -7.54 -8.62 2.47
N ASP A 104 -7.78 -7.70 3.42
CA ASP A 104 -7.87 -6.27 3.14
C ASP A 104 -6.51 -5.56 3.25
N LEU A 105 -6.21 -4.72 2.27
CA LEU A 105 -5.07 -3.81 2.26
C LEU A 105 -5.57 -2.38 2.30
N THR A 106 -5.42 -1.74 3.46
CA THR A 106 -5.77 -0.34 3.69
C THR A 106 -4.50 0.47 3.96
N VAL A 107 -4.25 1.48 3.12
CA VAL A 107 -3.15 2.43 3.32
C VAL A 107 -3.69 3.85 3.24
N THR A 108 -3.53 4.60 4.32
CA THR A 108 -3.80 6.04 4.37
C THR A 108 -2.46 6.78 4.32
N GLY A 109 -2.11 7.33 3.17
CA GLY A 109 -0.83 8.01 2.95
C GLY A 109 -0.20 7.67 1.61
N LYS A 110 1.03 7.14 1.60
CA LYS A 110 1.75 6.83 0.36
C LYS A 110 2.00 5.33 0.23
N LEU A 111 1.58 4.74 -0.88
CA LEU A 111 1.93 3.38 -1.26
C LEU A 111 2.81 3.40 -2.52
N SER A 112 3.98 2.77 -2.46
CA SER A 112 4.83 2.60 -3.64
C SER A 112 5.25 1.14 -3.78
N ASN A 113 4.91 0.56 -4.93
CA ASN A 113 5.27 -0.79 -5.28
C ASN A 113 5.63 -0.90 -6.77
N ILE A 114 6.85 -1.30 -7.05
CA ILE A 114 7.36 -1.41 -8.43
C ILE A 114 7.00 -2.75 -9.10
N HIS A 115 6.44 -3.71 -8.35
CA HIS A 115 6.08 -5.04 -8.83
C HIS A 115 4.55 -5.26 -8.79
N ARG A 116 4.08 -6.17 -7.94
CA ARG A 116 2.69 -6.60 -7.89
C ARG A 116 2.12 -6.46 -6.48
N ILE A 117 0.92 -5.90 -6.41
CA ILE A 117 0.05 -5.91 -5.24
C ILE A 117 -1.09 -6.89 -5.52
N ASN A 118 -1.31 -7.83 -4.62
CA ASN A 118 -2.43 -8.77 -4.64
C ASN A 118 -3.11 -8.73 -3.27
N ALA A 119 -4.38 -8.35 -3.24
CA ALA A 119 -5.23 -8.31 -2.05
C ALA A 119 -6.68 -8.58 -2.44
N ASP A 120 -7.53 -9.00 -1.50
CA ASP A 120 -8.95 -9.17 -1.80
C ASP A 120 -9.64 -7.80 -1.98
N SER A 121 -9.47 -6.92 -0.99
CA SER A 121 -9.92 -5.54 -1.04
C SER A 121 -8.73 -4.59 -0.91
N VAL A 122 -8.66 -3.58 -1.77
CA VAL A 122 -7.60 -2.57 -1.75
C VAL A 122 -8.22 -1.20 -1.53
N HIS A 123 -7.93 -0.58 -0.38
CA HIS A 123 -8.45 0.73 0.02
C HIS A 123 -7.28 1.70 0.22
N LEU A 124 -7.15 2.66 -0.69
CA LEU A 124 -6.01 3.56 -0.72
C LEU A 124 -6.49 5.00 -0.59
N ASN A 125 -6.24 5.59 0.58
CA ASN A 125 -6.55 6.97 0.90
C ASN A 125 -5.25 7.81 0.84
N GLY A 126 -4.91 8.30 -0.35
CA GLY A 126 -3.69 9.05 -0.60
C GLY A 126 -3.13 8.79 -1.99
N VAL A 127 -1.81 8.58 -2.09
CA VAL A 127 -1.11 8.48 -3.38
C VAL A 127 -0.46 7.13 -3.55
N VAL A 128 -0.68 6.56 -4.72
CA VAL A 128 -0.21 5.24 -5.09
C VAL A 128 0.71 5.35 -6.30
N GLN A 129 1.89 4.75 -6.20
CA GLN A 129 2.83 4.57 -7.30
C GLN A 129 3.06 3.07 -7.47
N GLY A 130 2.25 2.47 -8.33
CA GLY A 130 2.17 1.02 -8.53
C GLY A 130 2.54 0.61 -9.95
N ASN A 131 3.04 -0.62 -10.10
CA ASN A 131 3.09 -1.25 -11.41
C ASN A 131 1.79 -2.03 -11.68
N SER A 132 1.50 -3.09 -10.91
CA SER A 132 0.29 -3.90 -11.11
C SER A 132 -0.48 -4.16 -9.83
N ILE A 133 -1.81 -3.94 -9.84
CA ILE A 133 -2.72 -4.21 -8.72
C ILE A 133 -3.76 -5.26 -9.13
N TYR A 134 -3.90 -6.29 -8.31
CA TYR A 134 -4.88 -7.37 -8.46
C TYR A 134 -5.74 -7.46 -7.22
N GLY A 135 -7.05 -7.59 -7.39
CA GLY A 135 -7.96 -7.87 -6.30
C GLY A 135 -9.40 -8.08 -6.73
N ARG A 136 -10.30 -8.06 -5.76
CA ARG A 136 -11.75 -8.08 -5.99
C ARG A 136 -12.28 -6.66 -6.06
N THR A 137 -12.00 -5.86 -5.04
CA THR A 137 -12.43 -4.46 -4.93
C THR A 137 -11.21 -3.55 -4.84
N LEU A 138 -11.27 -2.42 -5.54
CA LEU A 138 -10.25 -1.38 -5.49
C LEU A 138 -10.91 -0.03 -5.30
N LEU A 139 -10.68 0.59 -4.14
CA LEU A 139 -11.06 1.97 -3.85
C LEU A 139 -9.80 2.83 -3.74
N MET A 140 -9.71 3.87 -4.56
CA MET A 140 -8.60 4.82 -4.54
C MET A 140 -9.12 6.24 -4.47
N GLN A 141 -8.79 6.93 -3.39
CA GLN A 141 -9.18 8.31 -3.16
C GLN A 141 -7.97 9.12 -2.70
N PRO A 142 -7.72 10.31 -3.27
CA PRO A 142 -6.65 11.17 -2.78
C PRO A 142 -6.99 11.66 -1.37
N LEU A 143 -5.96 11.94 -0.57
CA LEU A 143 -6.15 12.44 0.77
C LEU A 143 -6.47 13.94 0.71
N CYS A 144 -7.76 14.26 0.58
CA CYS A 144 -8.24 15.64 0.47
C CYS A 144 -8.42 16.28 1.86
N SER A 145 -7.49 17.15 2.26
CA SER A 145 -7.70 18.11 3.35
C SER A 145 -7.19 19.50 2.94
N THR A 146 -7.97 20.52 3.26
CA THR A 146 -7.61 21.95 3.09
C THR A 146 -6.41 22.35 3.94
N MET A 147 -6.06 21.56 4.96
CA MET A 147 -4.89 21.79 5.80
C MET A 147 -3.59 21.33 5.13
N TYR A 148 -3.62 20.30 4.27
CA TYR A 148 -2.39 19.81 3.61
C TYR A 148 -1.81 20.84 2.65
N SER A 149 -2.65 21.53 1.88
CA SER A 149 -2.20 22.61 0.99
C SER A 149 -1.63 23.80 1.78
N ARG A 150 -2.19 24.11 2.96
CA ARG A 150 -1.68 25.17 3.85
C ARG A 150 -0.30 24.87 4.44
N PHE A 151 0.00 23.59 4.70
CA PHE A 151 1.30 23.16 5.22
C PHE A 151 2.28 22.69 4.13
N GLY A 152 1.96 22.91 2.85
CA GLY A 152 2.83 22.47 1.73
C GLY A 152 2.96 20.96 1.60
N MET A 153 2.05 20.18 2.20
CA MET A 153 2.01 18.72 2.17
C MET A 153 1.20 18.21 0.96
N THR A 154 1.47 18.74 -0.23
CA THR A 154 0.72 18.43 -1.46
C THR A 154 0.96 17.03 -1.99
N ASN A 155 2.01 16.35 -1.52
CA ASN A 155 2.43 15.05 -2.01
C ASN A 155 1.38 13.94 -1.80
N TYR A 156 0.43 14.13 -0.87
CA TYR A 156 -0.69 13.20 -0.62
C TYR A 156 -1.95 13.51 -1.44
N GLN A 157 -1.92 14.61 -2.21
CA GLN A 157 -2.96 15.04 -3.13
C GLN A 157 -2.54 14.84 -4.58
N GLU A 158 -1.35 14.29 -4.83
CA GLU A 158 -0.88 14.02 -6.17
C GLU A 158 -1.73 12.96 -6.88
N ARG A 159 -1.52 12.85 -8.19
CA ARG A 159 -2.20 11.85 -9.00
C ARG A 159 -1.60 10.48 -8.71
N SER A 160 -2.45 9.49 -8.44
CA SER A 160 -2.00 8.10 -8.35
C SER A 160 -1.61 7.57 -9.73
N ASN A 161 -0.53 6.80 -9.82
CA ASN A 161 -0.05 6.20 -11.05
C ASN A 161 0.06 4.69 -10.87
N VAL A 162 -0.73 3.94 -11.64
CA VAL A 162 -0.73 2.48 -11.62
C VAL A 162 -0.74 1.98 -13.06
N SER A 163 0.26 1.21 -13.49
CA SER A 163 0.31 0.77 -14.89
C SER A 163 -0.84 -0.17 -15.25
N ASN A 164 -1.08 -1.21 -14.44
CA ASN A 164 -2.09 -2.23 -14.72
C ASN A 164 -2.97 -2.49 -13.48
N ILE A 165 -4.28 -2.50 -13.68
CA ILE A 165 -5.27 -2.81 -12.64
C ILE A 165 -6.15 -3.96 -13.13
N HIS A 166 -6.33 -4.95 -12.27
CA HIS A 166 -7.22 -6.09 -12.50
C HIS A 166 -8.06 -6.34 -11.25
N ALA A 167 -9.29 -5.83 -11.23
CA ALA A 167 -10.21 -6.02 -10.11
C ALA A 167 -11.66 -6.12 -10.60
N GLN A 168 -12.54 -6.78 -9.86
CA GLN A 168 -13.96 -6.89 -10.27
C GLN A 168 -14.66 -5.54 -10.19
N GLU A 169 -14.45 -4.82 -9.09
CA GLU A 169 -15.02 -3.49 -8.86
C GLU A 169 -13.91 -2.48 -8.63
N VAL A 170 -13.94 -1.38 -9.38
CA VAL A 170 -12.95 -0.30 -9.27
C VAL A 170 -13.65 1.02 -9.07
N ASP A 171 -13.31 1.72 -8.00
CA ASP A 171 -13.68 3.11 -7.77
C ASP A 171 -12.39 3.92 -7.57
N ALA A 172 -12.02 4.70 -8.59
CA ALA A 172 -10.76 5.42 -8.59
C ALA A 172 -10.97 6.92 -8.87
N HIS A 173 -10.34 7.72 -8.01
CA HIS A 173 -10.27 9.17 -8.11
C HIS A 173 -8.84 9.58 -8.43
N LYS A 174 -8.68 10.53 -9.36
CA LYS A 174 -7.38 11.12 -9.71
C LYS A 174 -6.30 10.06 -10.00
N LEU A 175 -6.61 9.13 -10.90
CA LEU A 175 -5.76 7.99 -11.29
C LEU A 175 -5.22 8.18 -12.72
N THR A 176 -3.94 7.88 -12.95
CA THR A 176 -3.40 7.57 -14.29
C THR A 176 -3.17 6.07 -14.39
N CYS A 177 -3.75 5.42 -15.40
CA CYS A 177 -3.57 4.00 -15.65
C CYS A 177 -3.38 3.66 -17.13
N GLN A 178 -2.58 2.64 -17.44
CA GLN A 178 -2.43 2.16 -18.81
C GLN A 178 -3.51 1.14 -19.14
N THR A 179 -3.70 0.12 -18.31
CA THR A 179 -4.69 -0.94 -18.56
C THR A 179 -5.52 -1.22 -17.33
N LEU A 180 -6.84 -1.12 -17.46
CA LEU A 180 -7.83 -1.41 -16.43
C LEU A 180 -8.72 -2.56 -16.91
N HIS A 181 -8.71 -3.68 -16.18
CA HIS A 181 -9.66 -4.78 -16.37
C HIS A 181 -10.59 -4.84 -15.17
N ALA A 182 -11.88 -4.62 -15.41
CA ALA A 182 -12.88 -4.69 -14.35
C ALA A 182 -14.29 -5.02 -14.83
N ASP A 183 -15.10 -5.62 -13.96
CA ASP A 183 -16.51 -5.82 -14.26
C ASP A 183 -17.28 -4.52 -14.16
N THR A 184 -17.03 -3.76 -13.09
CA THR A 184 -17.54 -2.41 -12.90
C THR A 184 -16.41 -1.45 -12.57
N ALA A 185 -16.43 -0.26 -13.16
CA ALA A 185 -15.44 0.77 -12.91
C ALA A 185 -16.08 2.15 -12.82
N ALA A 186 -15.71 2.94 -11.81
CA ALA A 186 -16.06 4.34 -11.64
C ALA A 186 -14.78 5.17 -11.61
N LEU A 187 -14.63 6.09 -12.56
CA LEU A 187 -13.46 6.95 -12.72
C LEU A 187 -13.87 8.41 -12.51
N ARG A 188 -13.25 9.07 -11.53
CA ARG A 188 -13.57 10.44 -11.11
C ARG A 188 -12.33 11.32 -10.98
N ASP A 189 -12.53 12.63 -10.86
CA ASP A 189 -11.53 13.63 -10.47
C ASP A 189 -10.28 13.67 -11.37
N GLY A 190 -10.50 13.67 -12.69
CA GLY A 190 -9.43 13.79 -13.67
C GLY A 190 -8.68 12.49 -13.91
N SER A 191 -9.34 11.35 -13.74
CA SER A 191 -8.76 10.03 -13.98
C SER A 191 -8.57 9.79 -15.48
N ALA A 192 -7.38 9.32 -15.85
CA ALA A 192 -7.00 9.06 -17.23
C ALA A 192 -6.57 7.60 -17.38
N VAL A 193 -7.32 6.83 -18.16
CA VAL A 193 -7.00 5.42 -18.44
C VAL A 193 -6.82 5.20 -19.94
N GLN A 194 -5.74 4.55 -20.36
CA GLN A 194 -5.52 4.32 -21.79
C GLN A 194 -6.44 3.22 -22.33
N ASN A 195 -6.41 2.03 -21.72
CA ASN A 195 -7.19 0.88 -22.15
C ASN A 195 -8.08 0.40 -21.00
N VAL A 196 -9.39 0.39 -21.23
CA VAL A 196 -10.35 -0.21 -20.30
C VAL A 196 -10.95 -1.44 -20.96
N ILE A 197 -10.92 -2.57 -20.28
CA ILE A 197 -11.64 -3.79 -20.62
C ILE A 197 -12.71 -3.96 -19.55
N CYS A 198 -13.98 -3.74 -19.93
CA CYS A 198 -15.08 -3.75 -18.97
C CYS A 198 -16.27 -4.59 -19.42
N SER A 199 -16.84 -5.37 -18.49
CA SER A 199 -17.93 -6.31 -18.76
C SER A 199 -19.31 -5.74 -18.47
N THR A 200 -19.48 -4.96 -17.39
CA THR A 200 -20.80 -4.58 -16.86
C THR A 200 -21.06 -3.07 -16.96
N THR A 201 -20.36 -2.23 -16.18
CA THR A 201 -20.57 -0.78 -16.18
C THR A 201 -19.28 0.03 -16.10
N LEU A 202 -19.22 1.11 -16.87
CA LEU A 202 -18.16 2.11 -16.79
C LEU A 202 -18.75 3.49 -16.52
N GLY A 203 -18.52 4.00 -15.31
CA GLY A 203 -18.84 5.34 -14.89
C GLY A 203 -17.69 6.31 -15.09
N LEU A 204 -17.97 7.43 -15.76
CA LEU A 204 -17.01 8.52 -15.98
C LEU A 204 -17.62 9.85 -15.56
N ASP A 205 -16.87 10.64 -14.80
CA ASP A 205 -17.20 12.05 -14.62
C ASP A 205 -16.76 12.89 -15.84
N ARG A 206 -17.10 14.18 -15.86
CA ARG A 206 -16.75 15.08 -16.98
C ARG A 206 -15.26 15.38 -17.11
N THR A 207 -14.47 15.08 -16.08
CA THR A 207 -13.05 15.43 -16.02
C THR A 207 -12.14 14.25 -16.36
N SER A 208 -12.68 13.03 -16.35
CA SER A 208 -11.97 11.79 -16.60
C SER A 208 -12.09 11.36 -18.06
N ASN A 209 -11.09 10.63 -18.55
CA ASN A 209 -11.02 10.21 -19.93
C ASN A 209 -10.51 8.77 -20.06
N VAL A 210 -11.08 8.07 -21.04
CA VAL A 210 -10.66 6.73 -21.46
C VAL A 210 -10.33 6.77 -22.95
N LEU A 211 -9.13 6.36 -23.33
CA LEU A 211 -8.70 6.42 -24.74
C LEU A 211 -9.31 5.29 -25.57
N LEU A 212 -9.23 4.06 -25.07
CA LEU A 212 -9.74 2.86 -25.72
C LEU A 212 -10.60 2.08 -24.73
N LEU A 213 -11.80 1.71 -25.17
CA LEU A 213 -12.72 0.86 -24.42
C LEU A 213 -12.99 -0.40 -25.22
N ALA A 214 -12.71 -1.54 -24.62
CA ALA A 214 -13.07 -2.86 -25.10
C ALA A 214 -14.06 -3.51 -24.12
N GLY A 215 -14.99 -4.29 -24.65
CA GLY A 215 -16.01 -4.98 -23.87
C GLY A 215 -17.42 -4.41 -24.02
N ASN A 216 -18.39 -5.10 -23.42
CA ASN A 216 -19.82 -4.87 -23.60
C ASN A 216 -20.43 -4.05 -22.43
N CYS A 217 -19.65 -3.19 -21.80
CA CYS A 217 -20.12 -2.42 -20.65
C CYS A 217 -21.04 -1.25 -21.03
N GLN A 218 -22.01 -0.98 -20.16
CA GLN A 218 -22.83 0.24 -20.25
C GLN A 218 -22.05 1.44 -19.71
N ARG A 219 -21.96 2.51 -20.52
CA ARG A 219 -21.38 3.79 -20.09
C ARG A 219 -22.39 4.60 -19.31
N ILE A 220 -22.02 5.04 -18.11
CA ILE A 220 -22.82 5.95 -17.29
C ILE A 220 -22.04 7.23 -17.02
N HIS A 221 -22.74 8.37 -17.01
CA HIS A 221 -22.14 9.64 -16.63
C HIS A 221 -22.31 9.84 -15.13
N LEU A 222 -21.19 10.03 -14.44
CA LEU A 222 -21.17 10.33 -13.02
C LEU A 222 -21.29 11.84 -12.81
N ARG A 223 -21.96 12.25 -11.73
CA ARG A 223 -21.92 13.65 -11.29
C ARG A 223 -20.54 13.94 -10.73
N THR A 224 -19.97 15.09 -11.09
CA THR A 224 -18.76 15.62 -10.47
C THR A 224 -19.04 15.89 -8.99
N ALA A 225 -18.20 15.36 -8.10
CA ALA A 225 -18.29 15.56 -6.66
C ALA A 225 -17.76 16.94 -6.26
#